data_AF-A0A7C4ATB3-F1
#
_entry.id   AF-A0A7C4ATB3-F1
#
_cell.length_a   1.000
_cell.length_b   1.000
_cell.length_c   1.000
_cell.angle_alpha   90.00
_cell.angle_beta   90.00
_cell.angle_gamma   90.00
#
_symmetry.space_group_name_H-M   'P 1'
#
loop_
_entity.id
_entity.type
_entity.pdbx_description
1 polymer ?
#
loop_
_entity_poly.entity_id
_entity_poly.type
_entity_poly.pdbx_seq_one_letter_code
_entity_poly.pdbx_strand_id
1 'polypeptide(L)'
;MKRAAELDLNLPQDLHFEPDHASLPASTWFGIEVSFTLASPWYSRDDRPFHVLDNPVRKDRVFGVPFMSAASWKGLLRWACRMQAGLSDHLEKHNMKMDGWEDPTWIVHLFGNEKGEDECFQAGALVCYPTWFNKIGFEVINPHSRTRRAGTQPIYYEVVPAGTKGRLRLLYSPLPGEIERDKVTPADFIASFINSIKELLETYGISAKRTAGLGTARIDYEKSKFFFVEGGWMNKFLVESEGARHEEPPREEFKKLLDKSGNPISSLLDENGELKSKTQFKKLQGSKPCTNREFEEFKEWWEKHGKEYRRLLSAKAKNTPSPHTRAMSFQEVMDAVMRRPNTRKGGDQ
;
A
#
# COMPACT_ATOMS: atom_id res chain seq x y z
N MET A 1 -29.38 21.28 -20.85
CA MET A 1 -28.43 20.71 -19.87
C MET A 1 -28.49 19.19 -19.70
N LYS A 2 -29.61 18.49 -19.96
CA LYS A 2 -29.67 16.99 -19.88
C LYS A 2 -28.58 16.27 -20.69
N ARG A 3 -28.28 16.73 -21.92
CA ARG A 3 -27.28 16.10 -22.80
C ARG A 3 -25.84 16.06 -22.25
N ALA A 4 -25.41 16.98 -21.38
CA ALA A 4 -24.04 16.97 -20.85
C ALA A 4 -23.86 15.94 -19.73
N ALA A 5 -24.93 15.64 -18.98
CA ALA A 5 -24.92 14.62 -17.93
C ALA A 5 -24.99 13.17 -18.50
N GLU A 6 -25.34 13.04 -19.78
CA GLU A 6 -25.48 11.76 -20.51
C GLU A 6 -24.22 11.39 -21.32
N LEU A 7 -23.20 12.26 -21.34
CA LEU A 7 -21.98 12.06 -22.12
C LEU A 7 -20.91 11.35 -21.26
N ASP A 8 -20.62 10.08 -21.59
CA ASP A 8 -19.49 9.35 -21.01
C ASP A 8 -18.20 9.66 -21.79
N LEU A 9 -17.27 10.33 -21.13
CA LEU A 9 -15.96 10.72 -21.66
C LEU A 9 -14.95 9.61 -21.39
N ASN A 10 -14.84 8.66 -22.32
CA ASN A 10 -13.92 7.53 -22.19
C ASN A 10 -12.58 7.82 -22.87
N LEU A 11 -11.48 7.43 -22.22
CA LEU A 11 -10.16 7.45 -22.83
C LEU A 11 -10.00 6.28 -23.82
N PRO A 12 -9.18 6.43 -24.87
CA PRO A 12 -8.80 5.31 -25.73
C PRO A 12 -8.09 4.23 -24.92
N GLN A 13 -8.61 3.00 -24.94
CA GLN A 13 -8.06 1.88 -24.16
C GLN A 13 -6.65 1.51 -24.60
N ASP A 14 -6.34 1.65 -25.89
CA ASP A 14 -5.05 1.30 -26.50
C ASP A 14 -3.87 2.15 -26.01
N LEU A 15 -4.13 3.27 -25.32
CA LEU A 15 -3.09 4.17 -24.82
C LEU A 15 -2.58 3.81 -23.41
N HIS A 16 -3.22 2.84 -22.74
CA HIS A 16 -2.75 2.28 -21.47
C HIS A 16 -2.33 3.34 -20.42
N PHE A 17 -3.12 4.41 -20.25
CA PHE A 17 -2.83 5.50 -19.30
C PHE A 17 -2.90 5.10 -17.83
N GLU A 18 -3.41 3.90 -17.55
CA GLU A 18 -3.54 3.36 -16.21
C GLU A 18 -2.49 2.26 -16.03
N PRO A 19 -1.55 2.42 -15.08
CA PRO A 19 -0.55 1.40 -14.84
C PRO A 19 -1.20 0.13 -14.30
N ASP A 20 -0.64 -1.01 -14.68
CA ASP A 20 -0.95 -2.29 -14.06
C ASP A 20 0.14 -2.62 -13.03
N HIS A 21 -0.26 -2.88 -11.80
CA HIS A 21 0.63 -3.31 -10.72
C HIS A 21 0.77 -4.83 -10.66
N ALA A 22 0.23 -5.59 -11.63
CA ALA A 22 0.31 -7.05 -11.67
C ALA A 22 1.73 -7.62 -11.82
N SER A 23 2.73 -6.80 -12.15
CA SER A 23 4.12 -7.24 -12.29
C SER A 23 5.08 -6.22 -11.68
N LEU A 24 5.41 -6.42 -10.41
CA LEU A 24 6.36 -5.60 -9.67
C LEU A 24 7.80 -6.10 -9.89
N PRO A 25 8.75 -5.23 -10.28
CA PRO A 25 10.13 -5.64 -10.58
C PRO A 25 10.97 -6.08 -9.37
N ALA A 26 10.67 -5.59 -8.16
CA ALA A 26 11.52 -5.76 -6.99
C ALA A 26 10.72 -6.14 -5.75
N SER A 27 11.32 -6.97 -4.87
CA SER A 27 10.68 -7.48 -3.66
C SER A 27 10.41 -6.44 -2.57
N THR A 28 11.01 -5.26 -2.71
CA THR A 28 10.79 -4.09 -1.85
C THR A 28 9.66 -3.21 -2.34
N TRP A 29 9.20 -3.39 -3.58
CA TRP A 29 8.13 -2.58 -4.16
C TRP A 29 6.76 -3.12 -3.79
N PHE A 30 5.79 -2.22 -3.69
CA PHE A 30 4.39 -2.57 -3.58
C PHE A 30 3.50 -1.54 -4.28
N GLY A 31 2.35 -1.99 -4.79
CA GLY A 31 1.35 -1.14 -5.42
C GLY A 31 0.09 -1.06 -4.56
N ILE A 32 -0.57 0.10 -4.57
CA ILE A 32 -1.89 0.29 -3.96
C ILE A 32 -2.83 0.79 -5.04
N GLU A 33 -3.96 0.12 -5.23
CA GLU A 33 -5.09 0.60 -6.02
C GLU A 33 -6.32 0.72 -5.12
N VAL A 34 -6.79 1.95 -4.89
CA VAL A 34 -8.01 2.22 -4.12
C VAL A 34 -9.11 2.65 -5.07
N SER A 35 -10.12 1.80 -5.22
CA SER A 35 -11.35 2.10 -5.95
C SER A 35 -12.27 2.92 -5.05
N PHE A 36 -12.82 4.02 -5.57
CA PHE A 36 -13.73 4.88 -4.81
C PHE A 36 -14.86 5.43 -5.68
N THR A 37 -15.93 5.88 -5.03
CA THR A 37 -17.04 6.62 -5.65
C THR A 37 -17.18 7.97 -4.97
N LEU A 38 -17.17 9.06 -5.73
CA LEU A 38 -17.37 10.41 -5.20
C LEU A 38 -18.71 10.49 -4.46
N ALA A 39 -18.67 10.91 -3.20
CA ALA A 39 -19.84 11.17 -2.37
C ALA A 39 -20.35 12.60 -2.59
N SER A 40 -19.43 13.54 -2.85
CA SER A 40 -19.74 14.91 -3.26
C SER A 40 -18.99 15.31 -4.54
N PRO A 41 -19.44 16.34 -5.28
CA PRO A 41 -18.81 16.74 -6.53
C PRO A 41 -17.33 17.08 -6.37
N TRP A 42 -16.52 16.75 -7.37
CA TRP A 42 -15.10 17.09 -7.41
C TRP A 42 -14.84 18.25 -8.36
N TYR A 43 -14.00 19.20 -7.91
CA TYR A 43 -13.61 20.35 -8.69
C TYR A 43 -12.11 20.60 -8.55
N SER A 44 -11.45 20.80 -9.67
CA SER A 44 -10.14 21.42 -9.75
C SER A 44 -10.19 22.41 -10.90
N ARG A 45 -9.67 23.62 -10.74
CA ARG A 45 -9.76 24.65 -11.77
C ARG A 45 -8.89 24.26 -12.96
N ASP A 46 -9.42 24.40 -14.18
CA ASP A 46 -8.62 24.43 -15.40
C ASP A 46 -8.15 25.86 -15.70
N ASP A 47 -6.96 25.99 -16.29
CA ASP A 47 -6.36 27.27 -16.67
C ASP A 47 -6.46 27.52 -18.18
N ARG A 48 -7.37 26.83 -18.87
CA ARG A 48 -7.58 27.00 -20.31
C ARG A 48 -8.07 28.43 -20.62
N PRO A 49 -7.39 29.16 -21.51
CA PRO A 49 -7.88 30.44 -21.97
C PRO A 49 -9.17 30.25 -22.78
N PHE A 50 -10.07 31.23 -22.69
CA PHE A 50 -11.34 31.30 -23.44
C PHE A 50 -12.36 30.19 -23.16
N HIS A 51 -12.40 29.63 -21.94
CA HIS A 51 -13.51 28.76 -21.56
C HIS A 51 -14.81 29.56 -21.41
N VAL A 52 -15.94 28.92 -21.72
CA VAL A 52 -17.28 29.55 -21.64
C VAL A 52 -17.68 29.86 -20.19
N LEU A 53 -17.20 29.07 -19.24
CA LEU A 53 -17.44 29.25 -17.81
C LEU A 53 -16.19 29.80 -17.11
N ASP A 54 -16.41 30.63 -16.09
CA ASP A 54 -15.34 31.20 -15.26
C ASP A 54 -14.58 30.14 -14.44
N ASN A 55 -15.27 29.03 -14.11
CA ASN A 55 -14.76 27.94 -13.29
C ASN A 55 -14.82 26.60 -14.07
N PRO A 56 -13.97 26.39 -15.09
CA PRO A 56 -13.83 25.10 -15.75
C PRO A 56 -13.31 24.04 -14.78
N VAL A 57 -13.79 22.81 -14.94
CA VAL A 57 -13.11 21.65 -14.34
C VAL A 57 -11.86 21.32 -15.15
N ARG A 58 -10.78 20.97 -14.45
CA ARG A 58 -9.50 20.57 -15.04
C ARG A 58 -9.66 19.37 -15.96
N LYS A 59 -9.25 19.53 -17.21
CA LYS A 59 -9.30 18.47 -18.24
C LYS A 59 -7.94 18.28 -18.90
N ASP A 60 -7.69 17.07 -19.37
CA ASP A 60 -6.53 16.79 -20.20
C ASP A 60 -6.63 17.50 -21.55
N ARG A 61 -5.49 18.04 -22.01
CA ARG A 61 -5.43 18.92 -23.19
C ARG A 61 -5.77 18.20 -24.49
N VAL A 62 -5.47 16.91 -24.59
CA VAL A 62 -5.66 16.11 -25.81
C VAL A 62 -7.07 15.53 -25.84
N PHE A 63 -7.50 14.87 -24.77
CA PHE A 63 -8.76 14.12 -24.76
C PHE A 63 -9.96 14.92 -24.24
N GLY A 64 -9.73 16.06 -23.57
CA GLY A 64 -10.80 16.85 -22.97
C GLY A 64 -11.48 16.15 -21.78
N VAL A 65 -10.86 15.09 -21.24
CA VAL A 65 -11.38 14.28 -20.14
C VAL A 65 -10.97 14.91 -18.80
N PRO A 66 -11.91 15.07 -17.84
CA PRO A 66 -11.56 15.55 -16.50
C PRO A 66 -10.62 14.58 -15.78
N PHE A 67 -9.62 15.11 -15.09
CA PHE A 67 -8.67 14.25 -14.38
C PHE A 67 -8.07 14.91 -13.14
N MET A 68 -7.81 14.08 -12.13
CA MET A 68 -6.99 14.44 -10.99
C MET A 68 -5.53 14.10 -11.29
N SER A 69 -4.65 15.10 -11.24
CA SER A 69 -3.24 14.92 -11.58
C SER A 69 -2.46 14.16 -10.51
N ALA A 70 -1.40 13.45 -10.92
CA ALA A 70 -0.45 12.80 -10.00
C ALA A 70 0.14 13.78 -8.97
N ALA A 71 0.44 15.01 -9.37
CA ALA A 71 0.96 16.05 -8.48
C ALA A 71 -0.08 16.47 -7.42
N SER A 72 -1.36 16.59 -7.81
CA SER A 72 -2.45 16.88 -6.88
C SER A 72 -2.64 15.76 -5.87
N TRP A 73 -2.58 14.49 -6.30
CA TRP A 73 -2.58 13.34 -5.41
C TRP A 73 -1.41 13.38 -4.43
N LYS A 74 -0.19 13.57 -4.94
CA LYS A 74 1.02 13.63 -4.12
C LYS A 74 0.91 14.71 -3.02
N GLY A 75 0.47 15.91 -3.39
CA GLY A 75 0.30 17.02 -2.46
C GLY A 75 -0.76 16.76 -1.39
N LEU A 76 -1.93 16.25 -1.79
CA LEU A 76 -3.02 15.95 -0.85
C LEU A 76 -2.68 14.78 0.08
N LEU A 77 -2.00 13.75 -0.42
CA LEU A 77 -1.54 12.61 0.38
C LEU A 77 -0.46 13.03 1.36
N ARG A 78 0.52 13.84 0.95
CA ARG A 78 1.54 14.40 1.86
C ARG A 78 0.86 15.19 2.98
N TRP A 79 -0.10 16.03 2.64
CA TRP A 79 -0.86 16.80 3.62
C TRP A 79 -1.67 15.89 4.57
N ALA A 80 -2.34 14.86 4.07
CA ALA A 80 -3.07 13.91 4.91
C ALA A 80 -2.14 13.10 5.84
N CYS A 81 -0.93 12.78 5.37
CA CYS A 81 0.12 12.16 6.19
C CYS A 81 0.60 13.10 7.29
N ARG A 82 0.78 14.39 6.99
CA ARG A 82 1.14 15.41 7.99
C ARG A 82 0.04 15.55 9.05
N MET A 83 -1.23 15.56 8.63
CA MET A 83 -2.37 15.57 9.58
C MET A 83 -2.36 14.35 10.50
N GLN A 84 -2.12 13.16 9.95
CA GLN A 84 -1.98 11.93 10.73
C GLN A 84 -0.78 11.95 11.69
N ALA A 85 0.27 12.71 11.37
CA ALA A 85 1.47 12.86 12.19
C ALA A 85 1.37 13.96 13.25
N GLY A 86 0.23 14.66 13.38
CA GLY A 86 0.03 15.69 14.40
C GLY A 86 0.18 17.14 13.90
N LEU A 87 0.13 17.38 12.59
CA LEU A 87 0.16 18.75 12.05
C LEU A 87 -0.98 19.62 12.60
N SER A 88 -2.15 19.05 12.90
CA SER A 88 -3.27 19.80 13.48
C SER A 88 -2.88 20.45 14.82
N ASP A 89 -2.28 19.65 15.71
CA ASP A 89 -1.85 20.12 17.04
C ASP A 89 -0.74 21.17 16.93
N HIS A 90 0.16 21.01 15.96
CA HIS A 90 1.18 22.01 15.65
C HIS A 90 0.55 23.33 15.21
N LEU A 91 -0.37 23.29 14.24
CA LEU A 91 -1.04 24.49 13.75
C LEU A 91 -1.78 25.22 14.87
N GLU A 92 -2.47 24.49 15.76
CA GLU A 92 -3.15 25.10 16.91
C GLU A 92 -2.19 25.81 17.86
N LYS A 93 -1.03 25.20 18.16
CA LYS A 93 0.00 25.78 19.04
C LYS A 93 0.77 26.94 18.41
N HIS A 94 0.83 27.00 17.08
CA HIS A 94 1.62 27.97 16.32
C HIS A 94 0.76 28.98 15.54
N ASN A 95 -0.42 29.35 16.06
CA ASN A 95 -1.31 30.35 15.47
C ASN A 95 -1.65 30.10 13.99
N MET A 96 -1.94 28.84 13.66
CA MET A 96 -2.23 28.34 12.31
C MET A 96 -1.09 28.53 11.31
N LYS A 97 0.15 28.69 11.78
CA LYS A 97 1.34 28.78 10.95
C LYS A 97 2.09 27.46 10.93
N MET A 98 2.72 27.20 9.80
CA MET A 98 3.54 26.01 9.57
C MET A 98 5.02 26.23 9.97
N ASP A 99 5.36 27.42 10.46
CA ASP A 99 6.72 27.76 10.89
C ASP A 99 7.20 26.77 11.95
N GLY A 100 8.39 26.19 11.73
CA GLY A 100 9.00 25.20 12.62
C GLY A 100 8.40 23.78 12.53
N TRP A 101 7.49 23.50 11.59
CA TRP A 101 7.07 22.12 11.31
C TRP A 101 8.14 21.39 10.50
N GLU A 102 8.59 20.25 11.02
CA GLU A 102 9.46 19.33 10.31
C GLU A 102 8.70 18.05 9.97
N ASP A 103 8.77 17.61 8.72
CA ASP A 103 8.14 16.35 8.32
C ASP A 103 8.87 15.17 8.99
N PRO A 104 8.14 14.24 9.64
CA PRO A 104 8.72 12.99 10.11
C PRO A 104 9.47 12.26 9.00
N THR A 105 10.53 11.53 9.37
CA THR A 105 11.41 10.81 8.44
C THR A 105 10.66 9.94 7.44
N TRP A 106 9.58 9.29 7.85
CA TRP A 106 8.78 8.46 6.96
C TRP A 106 7.96 9.25 5.93
N ILE A 107 7.53 10.48 6.24
CA ILE A 107 6.87 11.37 5.27
C ILE A 107 7.90 11.83 4.25
N VAL A 108 9.08 12.24 4.71
CA VAL A 108 10.20 12.60 3.83
C VAL A 108 10.56 11.44 2.91
N HIS A 109 10.70 10.23 3.44
CA HIS A 109 10.99 9.04 2.66
C HIS A 109 9.96 8.79 1.54
N LEU A 110 8.67 8.94 1.82
CA LEU A 110 7.62 8.74 0.82
C LEU A 110 7.56 9.86 -0.22
N PHE A 111 7.66 11.13 0.20
CA PHE A 111 7.33 12.28 -0.66
C PHE A 111 8.54 13.07 -1.15
N GLY A 112 9.69 12.90 -0.52
CA GLY A 112 10.92 13.66 -0.75
C GLY A 112 10.90 15.04 -0.10
N ASN A 113 12.06 15.70 -0.11
CA ASN A 113 12.22 17.06 0.43
C ASN A 113 11.63 18.11 -0.52
N GLU A 114 11.35 19.30 0.03
CA GLU A 114 10.91 20.44 -0.77
C GLU A 114 12.09 20.97 -1.61
N LYS A 115 11.81 21.40 -2.85
CA LYS A 115 12.84 21.96 -3.73
C LYS A 115 13.29 23.31 -3.16
N GLY A 116 14.44 23.34 -2.50
CA GLY A 116 14.98 24.55 -1.87
C GLY A 116 15.96 24.28 -0.72
N GLU A 117 16.08 23.04 -0.25
CA GLU A 117 17.12 22.66 0.72
C GLU A 117 18.45 22.34 0.01
N ASP A 118 19.51 22.98 0.50
CA ASP A 118 20.87 22.93 -0.03
C ASP A 118 21.42 21.49 -0.12
N GLU A 119 22.06 21.20 -1.26
CA GLU A 119 22.93 20.05 -1.56
C GLU A 119 22.35 18.62 -1.51
N CYS A 120 21.23 18.35 -0.83
CA CYS A 120 20.68 16.99 -0.64
C CYS A 120 19.23 16.80 -1.14
N PHE A 121 18.97 17.00 -2.45
CA PHE A 121 17.66 16.70 -3.03
C PHE A 121 17.37 15.19 -3.02
N GLN A 122 16.34 14.78 -2.26
CA GLN A 122 15.84 13.41 -2.25
C GLN A 122 14.48 13.33 -2.96
N ALA A 123 14.40 12.51 -4.00
CA ALA A 123 13.13 12.12 -4.59
C ALA A 123 12.45 11.10 -3.67
N GLY A 124 11.19 11.31 -3.30
CA GLY A 124 10.47 10.35 -2.48
C GLY A 124 10.22 9.01 -3.18
N ALA A 125 10.13 7.94 -2.40
CA ALA A 125 9.92 6.57 -2.87
C ALA A 125 8.49 6.29 -3.39
N LEU A 126 7.54 7.24 -3.23
CA LEU A 126 6.15 7.09 -3.66
C LEU A 126 5.87 7.76 -5.01
N VAL A 127 5.42 6.97 -5.97
CA VAL A 127 4.90 7.39 -7.26
C VAL A 127 3.38 7.44 -7.21
N CYS A 128 2.80 8.58 -7.60
CA CYS A 128 1.36 8.76 -7.74
C CYS A 128 0.98 8.78 -9.22
N TYR A 129 -0.17 8.20 -9.57
CA TYR A 129 -0.70 8.22 -10.93
C TYR A 129 -1.96 9.10 -11.05
N PRO A 130 -2.25 9.64 -12.23
CA PRO A 130 -3.46 10.41 -12.44
C PRO A 130 -4.72 9.52 -12.31
N THR A 131 -5.82 10.13 -11.86
CA THR A 131 -7.15 9.52 -11.90
C THR A 131 -7.98 10.21 -12.95
N TRP A 132 -8.57 9.43 -13.84
CA TRP A 132 -9.39 9.91 -14.95
C TRP A 132 -10.87 9.74 -14.60
N PHE A 133 -11.68 10.77 -14.88
CA PHE A 133 -13.12 10.74 -14.66
C PHE A 133 -13.85 10.81 -16.00
N ASN A 134 -14.95 10.07 -16.11
CA ASN A 134 -15.69 9.96 -17.36
C ASN A 134 -16.94 10.84 -17.42
N LYS A 135 -17.19 11.69 -16.41
CA LYS A 135 -18.41 12.50 -16.31
C LYS A 135 -18.12 13.96 -16.02
N ILE A 136 -18.96 14.83 -16.57
CA ILE A 136 -19.01 16.26 -16.28
C ILE A 136 -20.42 16.61 -15.81
N GLY A 137 -20.47 17.46 -14.79
CA GLY A 137 -21.68 18.06 -14.26
C GLY A 137 -21.49 19.56 -14.04
N PHE A 138 -22.55 20.20 -13.56
CA PHE A 138 -22.54 21.63 -13.25
C PHE A 138 -23.12 21.84 -11.86
N GLU A 139 -22.44 22.66 -11.07
CA GLU A 139 -22.86 23.07 -9.73
C GLU A 139 -23.02 24.58 -9.68
N VAL A 140 -23.95 25.05 -8.85
CA VAL A 140 -24.22 26.47 -8.67
C VAL A 140 -24.04 26.82 -7.20
N ILE A 141 -23.07 27.67 -6.90
CA ILE A 141 -22.90 28.25 -5.57
C ILE A 141 -23.47 29.66 -5.62
N ASN A 142 -24.49 29.94 -4.81
CA ASN A 142 -25.04 31.28 -4.67
C ASN A 142 -24.62 31.87 -3.31
N PRO A 143 -23.58 32.72 -3.23
CA PRO A 143 -23.22 33.37 -1.99
C PRO A 143 -24.36 34.25 -1.48
N HIS A 144 -24.60 34.23 -0.17
CA HIS A 144 -25.64 35.07 0.43
C HIS A 144 -25.01 36.29 1.12
N SER A 145 -25.61 37.45 0.91
CA SER A 145 -25.27 38.65 1.67
C SER A 145 -25.68 38.46 3.13
N ARG A 146 -24.75 38.62 4.07
CA ARG A 146 -25.04 38.53 5.52
C ARG A 146 -26.02 39.61 6.00
N THR A 147 -26.00 40.78 5.38
CA THR A 147 -26.87 41.92 5.74
C THR A 147 -28.27 41.78 5.15
N ARG A 148 -28.38 41.38 3.87
CA ARG A 148 -29.68 41.28 3.18
C ARG A 148 -30.33 39.90 3.27
N ARG A 149 -29.59 38.88 3.72
CA ARG A 149 -29.98 37.45 3.75
C ARG A 149 -30.52 36.92 2.41
N ALA A 150 -30.16 37.58 1.31
CA ALA A 150 -30.53 37.22 -0.04
C ALA A 150 -29.29 36.75 -0.82
N GLY A 151 -29.51 35.83 -1.77
CA GLY A 151 -28.49 35.42 -2.72
C GLY A 151 -28.02 36.60 -3.57
N THR A 152 -26.72 36.66 -3.82
CA THR A 152 -26.14 37.70 -4.67
C THR A 152 -26.12 37.23 -6.12
N GLN A 153 -24.95 36.86 -6.63
CA GLN A 153 -24.76 36.40 -7.98
C GLN A 153 -24.41 34.91 -7.96
N PRO A 154 -25.25 34.05 -8.57
CA PRO A 154 -24.93 32.64 -8.72
C PRO A 154 -23.61 32.44 -9.47
N ILE A 155 -22.74 31.62 -8.90
CA ILE A 155 -21.43 31.27 -9.46
C ILE A 155 -21.53 29.83 -9.97
N TYR A 156 -21.35 29.67 -11.28
CA TYR A 156 -21.39 28.37 -11.95
C TYR A 156 -20.02 27.71 -11.90
N TYR A 157 -20.02 26.42 -11.59
CA TYR A 157 -18.86 25.54 -11.62
C TYR A 157 -19.12 24.38 -12.56
N GLU A 158 -18.19 24.13 -13.45
CA GLU A 158 -18.10 22.82 -14.07
C GLU A 158 -17.40 21.87 -13.10
N VAL A 159 -17.94 20.66 -12.90
CA VAL A 159 -17.44 19.71 -11.89
C VAL A 159 -17.47 18.29 -12.42
N VAL A 160 -16.83 17.37 -11.72
CA VAL A 160 -17.15 15.94 -11.83
C VAL A 160 -18.26 15.64 -10.80
N PRO A 161 -19.42 15.12 -11.21
CA PRO A 161 -20.56 14.98 -10.33
C PRO A 161 -20.36 13.87 -9.29
N ALA A 162 -21.09 13.96 -8.17
CA ALA A 162 -21.18 12.87 -7.20
C ALA A 162 -21.70 11.58 -7.86
N GLY A 163 -21.32 10.43 -7.29
CA GLY A 163 -21.58 9.11 -7.85
C GLY A 163 -20.62 8.68 -8.96
N THR A 164 -19.70 9.56 -9.40
CA THR A 164 -18.65 9.20 -10.36
C THR A 164 -17.60 8.32 -9.70
N LYS A 165 -17.19 7.25 -10.39
CA LYS A 165 -16.15 6.33 -9.93
C LYS A 165 -14.77 6.87 -10.26
N GLY A 166 -13.80 6.59 -9.39
CA GLY A 166 -12.39 6.90 -9.59
C GLY A 166 -11.51 5.81 -9.00
N ARG A 167 -10.22 5.84 -9.35
CA ARG A 167 -9.20 4.95 -8.82
C ARG A 167 -7.97 5.75 -8.44
N LEU A 168 -7.58 5.69 -7.17
CA LEU A 168 -6.29 6.16 -6.69
C LEU A 168 -5.28 5.04 -6.90
N ARG A 169 -4.18 5.34 -7.59
CA ARG A 169 -3.10 4.38 -7.85
C ARG A 169 -1.78 4.93 -7.38
N LEU A 170 -1.08 4.11 -6.61
CA LEU A 170 0.17 4.43 -5.96
C LEU A 170 1.14 3.28 -6.16
N LEU A 171 2.40 3.61 -6.41
CA LEU A 171 3.50 2.66 -6.44
C LEU A 171 4.54 3.12 -5.44
N TYR A 172 4.85 2.28 -4.47
CA TYR A 172 6.03 2.42 -3.64
C TYR A 172 7.19 1.71 -4.32
N SER A 173 8.19 2.49 -4.73
CA SER A 173 9.34 2.05 -5.52
C SER A 173 10.62 2.72 -5.03
N PRO A 174 11.15 2.33 -3.85
CA PRO A 174 12.39 2.86 -3.35
C PRO A 174 13.55 2.47 -4.26
N LEU A 175 14.52 3.37 -4.41
CA LEU A 175 15.79 3.09 -5.07
C LEU A 175 16.61 2.09 -4.23
N PRO A 176 17.52 1.31 -4.86
CA PRO A 176 18.42 0.44 -4.10
C PRO A 176 19.21 1.23 -3.03
N GLY A 177 19.15 0.79 -1.77
CA GLY A 177 19.82 1.44 -0.64
C GLY A 177 19.05 2.59 0.03
N GLU A 178 17.90 3.00 -0.52
CA GLU A 178 17.10 4.12 -0.01
C GLU A 178 16.46 3.81 1.35
N ILE A 179 15.94 2.60 1.54
CA ILE A 179 15.37 2.13 2.81
C ILE A 179 16.43 2.18 3.92
N GLU A 180 17.64 1.68 3.64
CA GLU A 180 18.75 1.63 4.59
C GLU A 180 19.29 3.02 4.92
N ARG A 181 19.41 3.88 3.90
CA ARG A 181 19.87 5.27 4.04
C ARG A 181 18.90 6.07 4.92
N ASP A 182 17.62 5.99 4.62
CA ASP A 182 16.58 6.77 5.30
C ASP A 182 16.20 6.16 6.66
N LYS A 183 16.62 4.91 6.91
CA LYS A 183 16.30 4.13 8.12
C LYS A 183 14.77 4.04 8.36
N VAL A 184 14.01 3.98 7.28
CA VAL A 184 12.55 3.86 7.29
C VAL A 184 12.18 2.58 6.58
N THR A 185 11.52 1.68 7.29
CA THR A 185 10.95 0.45 6.72
C THR A 185 9.45 0.65 6.49
N PRO A 186 8.82 -0.13 5.58
CA PRO A 186 7.38 -0.02 5.38
C PRO A 186 6.55 -0.29 6.64
N ALA A 187 7.03 -1.05 7.63
CA ALA A 187 6.33 -1.22 8.91
C ALA A 187 6.18 0.11 9.67
N ASP A 188 7.11 1.04 9.51
CA ASP A 188 7.14 2.29 10.26
C ASP A 188 6.04 3.27 9.83
N PHE A 189 5.49 3.07 8.62
CA PHE A 189 4.55 4.01 8.02
C PHE A 189 3.27 3.39 7.47
N ILE A 190 3.23 2.10 7.11
CA ILE A 190 2.12 1.54 6.33
C ILE A 190 0.75 1.75 6.99
N ALA A 191 0.68 1.62 8.32
CA ALA A 191 -0.54 1.89 9.09
C ALA A 191 -0.99 3.35 8.98
N SER A 192 -0.09 4.28 9.28
CA SER A 192 -0.38 5.71 9.18
C SER A 192 -0.73 6.09 7.74
N PHE A 193 -0.04 5.55 6.76
CA PHE A 193 -0.24 5.87 5.35
C PHE A 193 -1.59 5.40 4.83
N ILE A 194 -1.99 4.17 5.16
CA ILE A 194 -3.31 3.66 4.78
C ILE A 194 -4.43 4.47 5.48
N ASN A 195 -4.26 4.79 6.78
CA ASN A 195 -5.21 5.65 7.49
C ASN A 195 -5.29 7.05 6.86
N SER A 196 -4.17 7.64 6.43
CA SER A 196 -4.16 8.90 5.70
C SER A 196 -4.89 8.84 4.36
N ILE A 197 -4.80 7.72 3.62
CA ILE A 197 -5.57 7.52 2.38
C ILE A 197 -7.07 7.49 2.69
N LYS A 198 -7.46 6.76 3.74
CA LYS A 198 -8.85 6.67 4.20
C LYS A 198 -9.41 8.03 4.59
N GLU A 199 -8.76 8.73 5.51
CA GLU A 199 -9.19 10.06 5.97
C GLU A 199 -9.21 11.08 4.82
N LEU A 200 -8.26 11.02 3.90
CA LEU A 200 -8.26 11.90 2.72
C LEU A 200 -9.50 11.69 1.85
N LEU A 201 -9.88 10.44 1.58
CA LEU A 201 -11.02 10.14 0.72
C LEU A 201 -12.36 10.35 1.43
N GLU A 202 -12.51 9.81 2.64
CA GLU A 202 -13.79 9.73 3.35
C GLU A 202 -14.13 11.00 4.16
N THR A 203 -13.11 11.69 4.68
CA THR A 203 -13.29 12.82 5.61
C THR A 203 -12.91 14.15 4.98
N TYR A 204 -11.67 14.30 4.50
CA TYR A 204 -11.12 15.60 4.08
C TYR A 204 -11.55 16.01 2.66
N GLY A 205 -11.67 15.03 1.77
CA GLY A 205 -11.97 15.23 0.36
C GLY A 205 -10.77 15.66 -0.50
N ILE A 206 -10.91 15.40 -1.80
CA ILE A 206 -9.84 15.55 -2.81
C ILE A 206 -10.07 16.71 -3.80
N SER A 207 -11.09 17.54 -3.57
CA SER A 207 -11.43 18.70 -4.41
C SER A 207 -10.60 19.93 -4.04
N ALA A 208 -10.51 20.94 -4.90
CA ALA A 208 -9.97 22.26 -4.55
C ALA A 208 -10.90 23.04 -3.60
N LYS A 209 -12.18 22.66 -3.49
CA LYS A 209 -13.22 23.34 -2.68
C LYS A 209 -13.64 22.52 -1.46
N ARG A 210 -12.68 21.89 -0.77
CA ARG A 210 -12.93 21.00 0.40
C ARG A 210 -13.71 21.67 1.52
N THR A 211 -13.41 22.93 1.82
CA THR A 211 -14.10 23.71 2.87
C THR A 211 -15.57 23.99 2.56
N ALA A 212 -15.98 23.85 1.30
CA ALA A 212 -17.38 23.92 0.88
C ALA A 212 -18.04 22.53 0.80
N GLY A 213 -17.38 21.47 1.29
CA GLY A 213 -17.90 20.10 1.34
C GLY A 213 -17.68 19.28 0.06
N LEU A 214 -16.88 19.77 -0.89
CA LEU A 214 -16.65 19.09 -2.17
C LEU A 214 -15.50 18.07 -2.09
N GLY A 215 -15.63 16.99 -2.87
CA GLY A 215 -14.59 16.01 -3.13
C GLY A 215 -14.47 14.86 -2.14
N THR A 216 -15.41 14.64 -1.24
CA THR A 216 -15.42 13.42 -0.41
C THR A 216 -15.82 12.22 -1.27
N ALA A 217 -15.37 11.03 -0.87
CA ALA A 217 -15.56 9.79 -1.60
C ALA A 217 -15.77 8.62 -0.63
N ARG A 218 -16.46 7.57 -1.10
CA ARG A 218 -16.59 6.30 -0.40
C ARG A 218 -15.66 5.28 -1.04
N ILE A 219 -14.84 4.60 -0.23
CA ILE A 219 -13.94 3.55 -0.69
C ILE A 219 -14.74 2.27 -0.97
N ASP A 220 -14.40 1.60 -2.08
CA ASP A 220 -14.86 0.25 -2.40
C ASP A 220 -13.77 -0.74 -1.97
N TYR A 221 -13.87 -1.23 -0.73
CA TYR A 221 -12.85 -2.07 -0.10
C TYR A 221 -12.63 -3.41 -0.82
N GLU A 222 -13.68 -3.96 -1.45
CA GLU A 222 -13.62 -5.22 -2.20
C GLU A 222 -12.90 -5.06 -3.53
N LYS A 223 -13.11 -3.93 -4.23
CA LYS A 223 -12.40 -3.64 -5.49
C LYS A 223 -11.02 -3.03 -5.28
N SER A 224 -10.72 -2.57 -4.08
CA SER A 224 -9.41 -2.01 -3.75
C SER A 224 -8.41 -3.13 -3.50
N LYS A 225 -7.22 -2.99 -4.10
CA LYS A 225 -6.19 -4.03 -4.12
C LYS A 225 -4.85 -3.49 -3.64
N PHE A 226 -4.13 -4.35 -2.95
CA PHE A 226 -2.75 -4.15 -2.56
C PHE A 226 -1.90 -5.20 -3.27
N PHE A 227 -0.86 -4.77 -3.98
CA PHE A 227 0.01 -5.61 -4.79
C PHE A 227 1.40 -5.66 -4.17
N PHE A 228 1.96 -6.85 -4.05
CA PHE A 228 3.31 -7.04 -3.50
C PHE A 228 3.95 -8.31 -4.07
N VAL A 229 5.28 -8.36 -4.05
CA VAL A 229 6.02 -9.53 -4.50
C VAL A 229 6.02 -10.63 -3.43
N GLU A 230 5.71 -11.86 -3.83
CA GLU A 230 5.75 -13.04 -2.98
C GLU A 230 7.17 -13.29 -2.43
N GLY A 231 7.26 -13.62 -1.15
CA GLY A 231 8.53 -13.73 -0.42
C GLY A 231 9.20 -12.39 -0.09
N GLY A 232 8.66 -11.28 -0.60
CA GLY A 232 9.08 -9.92 -0.24
C GLY A 232 8.70 -9.52 1.18
N TRP A 233 9.12 -8.32 1.57
CA TRP A 233 8.91 -7.80 2.92
C TRP A 233 7.43 -7.77 3.30
N MET A 234 6.57 -7.29 2.39
CA MET A 234 5.13 -7.17 2.65
C MET A 234 4.48 -8.55 2.87
N ASN A 235 4.94 -9.57 2.15
CA ASN A 235 4.45 -10.94 2.36
C ASN A 235 4.77 -11.42 3.78
N LYS A 236 6.00 -11.19 4.27
CA LYS A 236 6.40 -11.55 5.64
C LYS A 236 5.61 -10.76 6.68
N PHE A 237 5.47 -9.45 6.46
CA PHE A 237 4.70 -8.57 7.35
C PHE A 237 3.25 -9.04 7.53
N LEU A 238 2.59 -9.44 6.45
CA LEU A 238 1.21 -9.93 6.45
C LEU A 238 1.10 -11.35 7.02
N VAL A 239 1.99 -12.28 6.66
CA VAL A 239 1.97 -13.67 7.17
C VAL A 239 2.22 -13.73 8.68
N GLU A 240 3.12 -12.91 9.20
CA GLU A 240 3.37 -12.79 10.65
C GLU A 240 2.13 -12.30 11.42
N SER A 241 1.20 -11.59 10.78
CA SER A 241 -0.02 -11.06 11.40
C SER A 241 -1.17 -12.08 11.50
N GLU A 242 -1.09 -13.22 10.79
CA GLU A 242 -2.10 -14.29 10.82
C GLU A 242 -1.88 -15.31 11.95
N GLY A 243 -0.89 -15.08 12.82
CA GLY A 243 -0.52 -16.00 13.89
C GLY A 243 0.48 -17.04 13.37
N ALA A 244 1.68 -17.00 13.94
CA ALA A 244 2.74 -17.94 13.63
C ALA A 244 2.26 -19.40 13.77
N ARG A 245 2.07 -20.09 12.65
CA ARG A 245 2.53 -21.48 12.59
C ARG A 245 4.05 -21.37 12.62
N HIS A 246 4.64 -21.59 13.79
CA HIS A 246 6.09 -21.60 13.94
C HIS A 246 6.69 -22.58 12.92
N GLU A 247 7.27 -22.05 11.86
CA GLU A 247 8.21 -22.73 11.00
C GLU A 247 9.52 -22.84 11.78
N GLU A 248 9.69 -23.90 12.56
CA GLU A 248 10.99 -24.19 13.19
C GLU A 248 11.91 -24.83 12.15
N PRO A 249 12.93 -24.12 11.63
CA PRO A 249 13.94 -24.76 10.81
C PRO A 249 14.62 -25.88 11.62
N PRO A 250 15.09 -26.96 10.97
CA PRO A 250 15.80 -28.01 11.68
C PRO A 250 17.03 -27.40 12.38
N ARG A 251 17.25 -27.78 13.64
CA ARG A 251 18.48 -27.45 14.37
C ARG A 251 19.69 -27.83 13.50
N GLU A 252 20.79 -27.07 13.60
CA GLU A 252 22.00 -27.32 12.77
C GLU A 252 22.50 -28.77 12.86
N GLU A 253 22.29 -29.42 14.01
CA GLU A 253 22.62 -30.83 14.27
C GLU A 253 21.80 -31.79 13.38
N PHE A 254 20.55 -31.46 13.08
CA PHE A 254 19.64 -32.28 12.26
C PHE A 254 19.98 -32.21 10.76
N LYS A 255 20.66 -31.16 10.30
CA LYS A 255 21.10 -31.07 8.90
C LYS A 255 22.04 -32.22 8.51
N LYS A 256 22.80 -32.75 9.47
CA LYS A 256 23.69 -33.91 9.27
C LYS A 256 22.94 -35.23 9.08
N LEU A 257 21.66 -35.28 9.47
CA LEU A 257 20.79 -36.44 9.40
C LEU A 257 19.89 -36.42 8.16
N LEU A 258 20.03 -35.40 7.32
CA LEU A 258 19.29 -35.21 6.08
C LEU A 258 20.20 -35.39 4.86
N ASP A 259 19.68 -35.97 3.80
CA ASP A 259 20.34 -36.07 2.50
C ASP A 259 20.26 -34.74 1.73
N LYS A 260 20.91 -34.70 0.55
CA LYS A 260 20.91 -33.52 -0.33
C LYS A 260 19.52 -33.12 -0.85
N SER A 261 18.54 -34.02 -0.74
CA SER A 261 17.15 -33.81 -1.15
C SER A 261 16.24 -33.41 0.02
N GLY A 262 16.78 -33.36 1.25
CA GLY A 262 16.04 -33.04 2.47
C GLY A 262 15.26 -34.20 3.07
N ASN A 263 15.55 -35.45 2.71
CA ASN A 263 15.00 -36.65 3.35
C ASN A 263 15.94 -37.18 4.42
N PRO A 264 15.48 -37.95 5.43
CA PRO A 264 16.36 -38.61 6.37
C PRO A 264 17.31 -39.55 5.64
N ILE A 265 18.58 -39.57 6.05
CA ILE A 265 19.58 -40.47 5.47
C ILE A 265 19.13 -41.93 5.58
N SER A 266 19.49 -42.75 4.59
CA SER A 266 19.02 -44.15 4.47
C SER A 266 19.36 -45.03 5.69
N SER A 267 20.40 -44.70 6.44
CA SER A 267 20.78 -45.40 7.68
C SER A 267 19.77 -45.22 8.83
N LEU A 268 18.93 -44.20 8.77
CA LEU A 268 17.87 -43.92 9.76
C LEU A 268 16.52 -44.53 9.37
N LEU A 269 16.40 -45.07 8.16
CA LEU A 269 15.16 -45.63 7.62
C LEU A 269 15.12 -47.16 7.78
N ASP A 270 13.94 -47.72 7.96
CA ASP A 270 13.69 -49.16 7.94
C ASP A 270 13.46 -49.69 6.52
N GLU A 271 13.14 -50.98 6.40
CA GLU A 271 12.93 -51.67 5.13
C GLU A 271 11.71 -51.13 4.36
N ASN A 272 10.81 -50.40 5.02
CA ASN A 272 9.62 -49.78 4.44
C ASN A 272 9.85 -48.30 4.08
N GLY A 273 11.04 -47.76 4.34
CA GLY A 273 11.35 -46.34 4.11
C GLY A 273 10.82 -45.40 5.19
N GLU A 274 10.44 -45.91 6.37
CA GLU A 274 10.01 -45.12 7.53
C GLU A 274 11.14 -44.97 8.56
N LEU A 275 11.07 -43.97 9.45
CA LEU A 275 12.09 -43.79 10.49
C LEU A 275 12.10 -44.97 11.46
N LYS A 276 13.28 -45.58 11.66
CA LYS A 276 13.48 -46.69 12.60
C LYS A 276 12.89 -46.38 13.98
N SER A 277 12.36 -47.38 14.64
CA SER A 277 11.98 -47.28 16.06
C SER A 277 13.21 -47.18 16.96
N LYS A 278 13.04 -46.65 18.18
CA LYS A 278 14.08 -46.57 19.22
C LYS A 278 14.84 -47.88 19.42
N THR A 279 14.12 -49.01 19.41
CA THR A 279 14.67 -50.35 19.60
C THR A 279 15.49 -50.80 18.40
N GLN A 280 15.04 -50.49 17.18
CA GLN A 280 15.78 -50.76 15.94
C GLN A 280 17.03 -49.87 15.84
N PHE A 281 16.94 -48.61 16.25
CA PHE A 281 18.09 -47.69 16.26
C PHE A 281 19.16 -48.09 17.29
N LYS A 282 18.74 -48.59 18.45
CA LYS A 282 19.69 -49.12 19.45
C LYS A 282 20.47 -50.34 18.96
N LYS A 283 19.81 -51.22 18.18
CA LYS A 283 20.37 -52.48 17.65
C LYS A 283 21.23 -52.33 16.38
N LEU A 284 21.37 -51.13 15.83
CA LEU A 284 22.26 -50.85 14.70
C LEU A 284 23.71 -51.26 15.04
N GLN A 285 24.26 -52.20 14.28
CA GLN A 285 25.67 -52.60 14.36
C GLN A 285 26.50 -51.73 13.41
N GLY A 286 27.52 -51.06 13.93
CA GLY A 286 28.41 -50.14 13.18
C GLY A 286 28.52 -48.74 13.79
N SER A 287 29.20 -47.83 13.07
CA SER A 287 29.31 -46.42 13.46
C SER A 287 27.95 -45.72 13.33
N LYS A 288 27.41 -45.22 14.45
CA LYS A 288 26.10 -44.57 14.48
C LYS A 288 26.21 -43.12 13.98
N PRO A 289 25.28 -42.66 13.13
CA PRO A 289 25.32 -41.30 12.57
C PRO A 289 25.02 -40.21 13.61
N CYS A 290 24.35 -40.54 14.71
CA CYS A 290 24.07 -39.67 15.85
C CYS A 290 23.87 -40.47 17.13
N THR A 291 23.79 -39.75 18.26
CA THR A 291 23.43 -40.30 19.56
C THR A 291 21.96 -40.72 19.62
N ASN A 292 21.62 -41.60 20.56
CA ASN A 292 20.23 -42.04 20.75
C ASN A 292 19.28 -40.89 21.13
N ARG A 293 19.78 -39.81 21.76
CA ARG A 293 18.97 -38.66 22.15
C ARG A 293 18.68 -37.78 20.93
N GLU A 294 19.70 -37.47 20.13
CA GLU A 294 19.56 -36.71 18.89
C GLU A 294 18.63 -37.40 17.88
N PHE A 295 18.67 -38.74 17.81
CA PHE A 295 17.76 -39.49 16.94
C PHE A 295 16.28 -39.32 17.34
N GLU A 296 15.98 -39.36 18.63
CA GLU A 296 14.61 -39.22 19.13
C GLU A 296 14.11 -37.78 18.95
N GLU A 297 14.95 -36.78 19.26
CA GLU A 297 14.63 -35.36 19.02
C GLU A 297 14.41 -35.07 17.51
N PHE A 298 15.24 -35.67 16.64
CA PHE A 298 15.05 -35.58 15.19
C PHE A 298 13.77 -36.27 14.72
N LYS A 299 13.45 -37.44 15.27
CA LYS A 299 12.24 -38.19 14.92
C LYS A 299 10.97 -37.42 15.28
N GLU A 300 10.90 -36.87 16.49
CA GLU A 300 9.77 -36.02 16.93
C GLU A 300 9.60 -34.80 16.02
N TRP A 301 10.72 -34.13 15.67
CA TRP A 301 10.68 -33.00 14.74
C TRP A 301 10.24 -33.42 13.34
N TRP A 302 10.76 -34.54 12.81
CA TRP A 302 10.46 -35.02 11.47
C TRP A 302 9.00 -35.46 11.29
N GLU A 303 8.42 -36.10 12.30
CA GLU A 303 7.00 -36.47 12.30
C GLU A 303 6.10 -35.24 12.30
N LYS A 304 6.50 -34.18 13.01
CA LYS A 304 5.72 -32.95 13.14
C LYS A 304 5.89 -31.98 11.97
N HIS A 305 7.09 -31.86 11.41
CA HIS A 305 7.46 -30.81 10.45
C HIS A 305 8.06 -31.32 9.13
N GLY A 306 8.39 -32.62 9.00
CA GLY A 306 9.14 -33.18 7.87
C GLY A 306 8.40 -33.19 6.53
N LYS A 307 7.07 -33.27 6.53
CA LYS A 307 6.26 -33.14 5.28
C LYS A 307 6.30 -31.72 4.72
N GLU A 308 6.21 -30.73 5.60
CA GLU A 308 6.23 -29.30 5.25
C GLU A 308 7.64 -28.86 4.81
N TYR A 309 8.68 -29.32 5.52
CA TYR A 309 10.07 -29.10 5.16
C TYR A 309 10.43 -29.62 3.76
N ARG A 310 9.96 -30.82 3.38
CA ARG A 310 10.15 -31.35 2.01
C ARG A 310 9.44 -30.54 0.95
N ARG A 311 8.23 -30.04 1.24
CA ARG A 311 7.50 -29.16 0.33
C ARG A 311 8.31 -27.88 0.07
N LEU A 312 8.89 -27.28 1.11
CA LEU A 312 9.73 -26.09 1.01
C LEU A 312 11.01 -26.33 0.20
N LEU A 313 11.73 -27.42 0.42
CA LEU A 313 12.93 -27.75 -0.36
C LEU A 313 12.61 -28.03 -1.83
N SER A 314 11.49 -28.73 -2.10
CA SER A 314 11.03 -28.97 -3.47
C SER A 314 10.62 -27.69 -4.19
N ALA A 315 10.07 -26.70 -3.46
CA ALA A 315 9.75 -25.38 -3.97
C ALA A 315 11.03 -24.55 -4.22
N LYS A 316 12.02 -24.63 -3.33
CA LYS A 316 13.30 -23.89 -3.43
C LYS A 316 14.20 -24.42 -4.55
N ALA A 317 14.15 -25.72 -4.84
CA ALA A 317 14.95 -26.35 -5.91
C ALA A 317 14.35 -26.16 -7.33
N LYS A 318 13.06 -25.82 -7.44
CA LYS A 318 12.36 -25.63 -8.73
C LYS A 318 12.26 -24.18 -9.20
N ASN A 319 12.66 -23.22 -8.38
CA ASN A 319 12.35 -21.81 -8.59
C ASN A 319 13.61 -20.95 -8.55
N THR A 320 14.07 -20.54 -9.74
CA THR A 320 14.40 -19.11 -9.91
C THR A 320 13.24 -18.51 -10.69
N PRO A 321 12.12 -18.16 -10.02
CA PRO A 321 11.00 -17.58 -10.73
C PRO A 321 11.23 -16.07 -10.82
N SER A 322 10.73 -15.47 -11.89
CA SER A 322 10.39 -14.06 -11.89
C SER A 322 9.55 -13.75 -10.63
N PRO A 323 9.72 -12.59 -9.97
CA PRO A 323 8.98 -12.27 -8.76
C PRO A 323 7.47 -12.36 -9.01
N HIS A 324 6.81 -13.38 -8.45
CA HIS A 324 5.36 -13.53 -8.56
C HIS A 324 4.69 -12.44 -7.73
N THR A 325 3.95 -11.55 -8.39
CA THR A 325 3.20 -10.49 -7.71
C THR A 325 1.86 -11.06 -7.23
N ARG A 326 1.60 -10.93 -5.94
CA ARG A 326 0.34 -11.29 -5.28
C ARG A 326 -0.51 -10.05 -5.08
N ALA A 327 -1.81 -10.19 -5.27
CA ALA A 327 -2.79 -9.18 -4.88
C ALA A 327 -3.54 -9.63 -3.62
N MET A 328 -3.82 -8.69 -2.73
CA MET A 328 -4.66 -8.86 -1.54
C MET A 328 -5.69 -7.73 -1.52
N SER A 329 -6.86 -7.97 -0.93
CA SER A 329 -7.86 -6.90 -0.79
C SER A 329 -7.39 -5.85 0.20
N PHE A 330 -7.84 -4.61 0.00
CA PHE A 330 -7.49 -3.51 0.90
C PHE A 330 -8.02 -3.73 2.32
N GLN A 331 -9.17 -4.42 2.45
CA GLN A 331 -9.74 -4.79 3.75
C GLN A 331 -8.83 -5.75 4.53
N GLU A 332 -8.31 -6.80 3.88
CA GLU A 332 -7.41 -7.77 4.53
C GLU A 332 -6.13 -7.10 5.03
N VAL A 333 -5.56 -6.18 4.23
CA VAL A 333 -4.38 -5.41 4.65
C VAL A 333 -4.70 -4.50 5.83
N MET A 334 -5.84 -3.82 5.82
CA MET A 334 -6.30 -3.01 6.95
C MET A 334 -6.44 -3.84 8.22
N ASP A 335 -7.08 -5.00 8.14
CA ASP A 335 -7.25 -5.88 9.28
C ASP A 335 -5.90 -6.40 9.81
N ALA A 336 -4.98 -6.78 8.92
CA ALA A 336 -3.63 -7.23 9.27
C ALA A 336 -2.82 -6.13 9.98
N VAL A 337 -2.91 -4.89 9.47
CA VAL A 337 -2.19 -3.74 10.01
C VAL A 337 -2.77 -3.29 11.36
N MET A 338 -4.10 -3.32 11.51
CA MET A 338 -4.79 -2.88 12.74
C MET A 338 -4.76 -3.92 13.87
N ARG A 339 -4.50 -5.20 13.57
CA ARG A 339 -4.32 -6.26 14.59
C ARG A 339 -2.99 -6.16 15.35
N ARG A 340 -2.00 -5.43 14.82
CA ARG A 340 -0.76 -5.17 15.56
C ARG A 340 -0.98 -4.02 16.54
N PRO A 341 -0.64 -4.17 17.84
CA PRO A 341 -0.74 -3.05 18.77
C PRO A 341 0.13 -1.90 18.24
N ASN A 342 -0.46 -0.72 18.13
CA ASN A 342 0.26 0.52 17.82
C ASN A 342 1.45 0.64 18.77
N THR A 343 2.67 0.39 18.29
CA THR A 343 3.92 0.63 19.03
C THR A 343 4.23 2.13 19.17
N ARG A 344 3.26 3.01 18.93
CA ARG A 344 3.35 4.45 19.15
C ARG A 344 2.24 4.94 20.06
N LYS A 345 2.36 4.62 21.34
CA LYS A 345 1.96 5.50 22.44
C LYS A 345 3.07 5.47 23.48
N GLY A 346 3.65 6.64 23.77
CA GLY A 346 4.55 6.83 24.90
C GLY A 346 6.03 6.88 24.53
N GLY A 347 6.45 8.02 23.98
CA GLY A 347 7.83 8.46 24.00
C GLY A 347 7.83 9.95 24.35
N ASP A 348 7.32 10.28 25.54
CA ASP A 348 7.70 11.52 26.21
C ASP A 348 9.19 11.42 26.51
N GLN A 349 9.98 12.31 25.90
CA GLN A 349 11.14 12.96 26.51
C GLN A 349 11.47 14.24 25.75
#